data_AF-L5NIE3-F1
#
_entry.id   AF-L5NIE3-F1
#
_cell.length_a   1.000
_cell.length_b   1.000
_cell.length_c   1.000
_cell.angle_alpha   90.00
_cell.angle_beta   90.00
_cell.angle_gamma   90.00
#
_symmetry.space_group_name_H-M   'P 1'
#
loop_
_entity.id
_entity.type
_entity.pdbx_description
1 polymer ?
#
loop_
_entity_poly.entity_id
_entity_poly.type
_entity_poly.pdbx_seq_one_letter_code
_entity_poly.pdbx_strand_id
1 'polypeptide(L)' 'GAIQDAKVATVPGSAFNAPGYARISYAASEERLREAVERLAEHDYI' A
#
# COMPACT_ATOMS: atom_id res chain seq x y z
N GLY A 1 -0.24 1.68 10.79
CA GLY A 1 -0.69 0.90 9.62
C GLY A 1 -0.48 1.74 8.37
N ALA A 2 -0.29 1.13 7.19
CA ALA A 2 0.09 1.85 5.97
C ALA A 2 -0.77 3.10 5.65
N ILE A 3 -2.07 3.06 5.94
CA ILE A 3 -2.95 4.24 5.73
C ILE A 3 -2.78 5.32 6.81
N GLN A 4 -2.55 4.96 8.06
CA GLN A 4 -2.38 5.91 9.15
C GLN A 4 -1.01 6.59 9.10
N ASP A 5 0.03 5.81 8.85
CA ASP A 5 1.43 6.24 8.97
C ASP A 5 1.92 6.81 7.64
N ALA A 6 1.86 6.00 6.56
CA ALA A 6 2.35 6.35 5.23
C ALA A 6 1.31 7.03 4.32
N LYS A 7 0.06 7.22 4.78
CA LYS A 7 -1.05 7.77 3.97
C LYS A 7 -1.31 7.01 2.66
N VAL A 8 -1.05 5.69 2.65
CA VAL A 8 -1.32 4.82 1.50
C VAL A 8 -2.46 3.87 1.82
N ALA A 9 -3.58 4.01 1.11
CA ALA A 9 -4.73 3.13 1.25
C ALA A 9 -4.54 1.83 0.45
N THR A 10 -4.57 0.69 1.13
CA THR A 10 -4.53 -0.65 0.54
C THR A 10 -5.72 -1.47 1.00
N VAL A 11 -6.04 -2.56 0.31
CA VAL A 11 -7.04 -3.52 0.81
C VAL A 11 -6.33 -4.66 1.56
N PRO A 12 -6.68 -4.95 2.82
CA PRO A 12 -6.11 -6.09 3.55
C PRO A 12 -6.37 -7.42 2.82
N GLY A 13 -5.37 -8.29 2.76
CA GLY A 13 -5.46 -9.60 2.13
C GLY A 13 -6.41 -10.57 2.85
N SER A 14 -6.75 -10.30 4.11
CA SER A 14 -7.77 -11.05 4.85
C SER A 14 -9.14 -11.04 4.15
N ALA A 15 -9.46 -9.98 3.39
CA ALA A 15 -10.67 -9.92 2.56
C ALA A 15 -10.65 -10.92 1.38
N PHE A 16 -9.49 -11.51 1.08
CA PHE A 16 -9.26 -12.44 -0.03
C PHE A 16 -8.67 -13.78 0.43
N ASN A 17 -8.86 -14.16 1.71
CA ASN A 17 -8.30 -15.38 2.31
C ASN A 17 -6.75 -15.47 2.23
N ALA A 18 -6.08 -14.32 2.22
CA ALA A 18 -4.61 -14.20 2.21
C ALA A 18 -4.14 -13.30 3.38
N PRO A 19 -4.29 -13.74 4.64
CA PRO A 19 -3.83 -12.98 5.80
C PRO A 19 -2.32 -12.72 5.75
N GLY A 20 -1.89 -11.54 6.22
CA GLY A 20 -0.48 -11.10 6.15
C GLY A 20 -0.10 -10.41 4.83
N TYR A 21 -0.97 -10.43 3.82
CA TYR A 21 -0.78 -9.73 2.54
C TYR A 21 -1.63 -8.47 2.43
N ALA A 22 -1.32 -7.63 1.46
CA ALA A 22 -2.14 -6.48 1.06
C ALA A 22 -2.33 -6.48 -0.47
N ARG A 23 -3.46 -5.96 -0.94
CA ARG A 23 -3.74 -5.75 -2.36
C ARG A 23 -3.58 -4.27 -2.71
N ILE A 24 -2.79 -4.02 -3.74
CA ILE A 24 -2.54 -2.69 -4.30
C ILE A 24 -3.25 -2.57 -5.66
N SER A 25 -3.99 -1.48 -5.85
CA SER A 25 -4.50 -1.12 -7.18
C SER A 25 -3.40 -0.34 -7.92
N TYR A 26 -2.99 -0.82 -9.09
CA TYR A 26 -2.03 -0.12 -9.96
C TYR A 26 -2.71 0.69 -11.07
N ALA A 27 -4.04 0.72 -11.12
CA ALA A 27 -4.81 1.51 -12.08
C ALA A 27 -4.83 3.00 -11.68
N ALA A 28 -3.65 3.60 -11.60
CA ALA A 28 -3.38 5.01 -11.27
C ALA A 28 -2.23 5.53 -12.15
N SER A 29 -1.91 6.82 -12.07
CA SER A 29 -0.74 7.36 -12.78
C SER A 29 0.56 6.81 -12.18
N GLU A 30 1.59 6.68 -13.01
CA GLU A 30 2.93 6.24 -12.56
C GLU A 30 3.47 7.13 -11.43
N GLU A 31 3.27 8.45 -11.53
CA GLU A 31 3.64 9.42 -10.49
C GLU A 31 3.04 9.08 -9.12
N ARG A 32 1.73 8.78 -9.07
CA ARG A 32 1.07 8.41 -7.80
C ARG A 32 1.55 7.07 -7.27
N LEU A 33 1.91 6.13 -8.16
CA LEU A 33 2.44 4.84 -7.74
C LEU A 33 3.84 4.99 -7.15
N ARG A 34 4.70 5.82 -7.74
CA ARG A 34 6.04 6.13 -7.21
C ARG A 34 5.94 6.80 -5.84
N GLU A 35 5.12 7.84 -5.71
CA GLU A 35 4.86 8.52 -4.44
C GLU A 35 4.37 7.55 -3.35
N ALA A 36 3.45 6.64 -3.68
CA ALA A 36 2.96 5.65 -2.72
C ALA A 36 4.05 4.66 -2.29
N VAL A 37 4.91 4.20 -3.22
CA VAL A 37 6.03 3.30 -2.91
C VAL A 37 7.07 4.00 -2.02
N GLU A 38 7.42 5.25 -2.33
CA GLU A 38 8.36 6.04 -1.52
C GLU A 38 7.86 6.20 -0.08
N ARG A 39 6.59 6.58 0.11
CA ARG A 39 5.98 6.69 1.45
C ARG A 39 5.97 5.38 2.22
N LEU A 40 5.75 4.25 1.54
CA LEU A 40 5.80 2.94 2.19
C LEU A 40 7.22 2.61 2.66
N ALA A 41 8.24 2.91 1.85
CA ALA A 41 9.64 2.69 2.20
C ALA A 41 10.10 3.60 3.35
N GLU A 42 9.69 4.87 3.38
CA GLU A 42 10.01 5.83 4.46
C GLU A 42 9.50 5.40 5.84
N HIS A 43 8.46 4.55 5.87
CA HIS A 43 7.82 4.05 7.08
C HIS A 43 8.06 2.55 7.32
N ASP A 44 9.06 1.95 6.67
CA ASP A 44 9.48 0.54 6.81
C ASP A 44 8.37 -0.49 6.52
N TYR A 45 7.47 -0.18 5.57
CA TYR A 45 6.42 -1.09 5.13
C TYR A 45 6.82 -2.02 3.97
N ILE A 46 7.91 -1.70 3.27
CA ILE A 46 8.49 -2.47 2.14
C ILE A 46 10.01 -2.37 2.11
#